data_AF-A0A7C6K348-F1
#
_entry.id   AF-A0A7C6K348-F1
#
_cell.length_a   1.000
_cell.length_b   1.000
_cell.length_c   1.000
_cell.angle_alpha   90.00
_cell.angle_beta   90.00
_cell.angle_gamma   90.00
#
_symmetry.space_group_name_H-M   'P 1'
#
loop_
_entity.id
_entity.type
_entity.pdbx_description
1 polymer ?
#
loop_
_entity_poly.entity_id
_entity_poly.type
_entity_poly.pdbx_seq_one_letter_code
_entity_poly.pdbx_strand_id
1 'polypeptide(L)'
;MSQYHEPVEYLDEKAKDIVRALNSLKEEVEAVDWYNQRVVSSKDEELKAIMAHNRDEEIEHVCMTLEWLRRNMPVWDEELRTYLFTDGPITELEEEAMAGDKKEEEASSKGDISLDLGDLK
;
A
#
# COMPACT_ATOMS: atom_id res chain seq x y z
N MET A 1 6.54 -14.77 17.22
CA MET A 1 5.35 -13.93 17.03
C MET A 1 4.16 -14.84 16.74
N SER A 2 2.96 -14.59 17.27
CA SER A 2 1.78 -15.38 16.88
C SER A 2 1.29 -14.94 15.50
N GLN A 3 0.81 -15.88 14.69
CA GLN A 3 0.26 -15.62 13.35
C GLN A 3 -0.97 -14.69 13.40
N TYR A 4 -1.75 -14.80 14.47
CA TYR A 4 -3.00 -14.06 14.69
C TYR A 4 -3.01 -13.48 16.11
N HIS A 5 -3.67 -12.33 16.27
CA HIS A 5 -3.91 -11.70 17.57
C HIS A 5 -5.30 -11.98 18.15
N GLU A 6 -6.25 -12.34 17.29
CA GLU A 6 -7.61 -12.75 17.66
C GLU A 6 -7.81 -14.26 17.38
N PRO A 7 -8.78 -14.92 18.04
CA PRO A 7 -9.17 -16.28 17.71
C PRO A 7 -9.52 -16.43 16.22
N VAL A 8 -8.93 -17.44 15.56
CA VAL A 8 -9.05 -17.65 14.10
C VAL A 8 -10.49 -17.89 13.66
N GLU A 9 -11.32 -18.45 14.54
CA GLU A 9 -12.75 -18.68 14.33
C GLU A 9 -13.57 -17.39 14.16
N TYR A 10 -13.04 -16.23 14.59
CA TYR A 10 -13.68 -14.93 14.39
C TYR A 10 -13.23 -14.23 13.10
N LEU A 11 -12.26 -14.79 12.39
CA LEU A 11 -11.77 -14.23 11.13
C LEU A 11 -12.52 -14.88 9.97
N ASP A 12 -13.02 -14.05 9.05
CA ASP A 12 -13.48 -14.54 7.75
C ASP A 12 -12.27 -14.91 6.85
N GLU A 13 -12.54 -15.56 5.71
CA GLU A 13 -11.47 -16.00 4.82
C GLU A 13 -10.68 -14.83 4.23
N LYS A 14 -11.33 -13.70 3.96
CA LYS A 14 -10.66 -12.50 3.44
C LYS A 14 -9.68 -11.94 4.45
N ALA A 15 -10.06 -11.85 5.72
CA ALA A 15 -9.19 -11.41 6.81
C ALA A 15 -8.00 -12.36 6.99
N LYS A 16 -8.20 -13.68 6.88
CA LYS A 16 -7.10 -14.64 6.91
C LYS A 16 -6.14 -14.46 5.73
N ASP A 17 -6.65 -14.22 4.52
CA ASP A 17 -5.81 -13.94 3.36
C ASP A 17 -5.02 -12.64 3.50
N ILE A 18 -5.63 -11.59 4.05
CA ILE A 18 -4.94 -10.33 4.38
C ILE A 18 -3.83 -10.57 5.41
N VAL A 19 -4.08 -11.37 6.45
CA VAL A 19 -3.03 -11.73 7.43
C VAL A 19 -1.88 -12.49 6.77
N ARG A 20 -2.17 -13.41 5.84
CA ARG A 20 -1.13 -14.11 5.05
C ARG A 20 -0.29 -13.10 4.27
N ALA A 21 -0.92 -12.22 3.49
CA ALA A 21 -0.23 -11.23 2.68
C ALA A 21 0.59 -10.23 3.53
N LEU A 22 0.04 -9.72 4.63
CA LEU A 22 0.74 -8.78 5.52
C LEU A 22 1.94 -9.43 6.21
N ASN A 23 1.82 -10.68 6.65
CA ASN A 23 2.96 -11.38 7.25
C ASN A 23 4.05 -11.68 6.23
N SER A 24 3.69 -12.13 5.01
CA SER A 24 4.66 -12.30 3.93
C SER A 24 5.36 -10.98 3.59
N LEU A 25 4.61 -9.89 3.39
CA LEU A 25 5.19 -8.57 3.14
C LEU A 25 6.20 -8.16 4.22
N LYS A 26 5.85 -8.37 5.49
CA LYS A 26 6.72 -8.06 6.64
C LYS A 26 8.00 -8.90 6.62
N GLU A 27 7.88 -10.20 6.39
CA GLU A 27 9.03 -11.12 6.32
C GLU A 27 9.99 -10.73 5.20
N GLU A 28 9.48 -10.36 4.02
CA GLU A 28 10.32 -9.92 2.91
C GLU A 28 11.02 -8.58 3.22
N VAL A 29 10.32 -7.63 3.84
CA VAL A 29 10.95 -6.36 4.29
C VAL A 29 12.03 -6.61 5.35
N GLU A 30 11.82 -7.53 6.29
CA GLU A 30 12.84 -7.94 7.26
C GLU A 30 14.04 -8.59 6.56
N ALA A 31 13.81 -9.42 5.54
CA ALA A 31 14.88 -10.03 4.76
C ALA A 31 15.71 -8.97 4.00
N VAL A 32 15.07 -7.98 3.39
CA VAL A 32 15.75 -6.83 2.74
C VAL A 32 16.65 -6.10 3.73
N ASP A 33 16.16 -5.78 4.93
CA ASP A 33 16.96 -5.12 5.97
C ASP A 33 18.17 -5.99 6.36
N TRP A 34 17.94 -7.26 6.69
CA TRP A 34 19.00 -8.15 7.15
C TRP A 34 20.06 -8.40 6.09
N TYR A 35 19.64 -8.62 4.83
CA TYR A 35 20.59 -8.77 3.74
C TYR A 35 21.37 -7.47 3.49
N ASN A 36 20.72 -6.31 3.56
CA ASN A 36 21.43 -5.04 3.39
C ASN A 36 22.51 -4.83 4.45
N GLN A 37 22.22 -5.14 5.73
CA GLN A 37 23.22 -5.09 6.81
C GLN A 37 24.38 -6.08 6.55
N ARG A 38 24.09 -7.30 6.08
CA ARG A 38 25.10 -8.31 5.75
C ARG A 38 25.96 -7.90 4.56
N VAL A 39 25.37 -7.31 3.52
CA VAL A 39 26.10 -6.80 2.33
C VAL A 39 27.14 -5.76 2.75
N VAL A 40 26.76 -4.82 3.62
CA VAL A 40 27.67 -3.75 4.08
C VAL A 40 28.74 -4.29 5.03
N SER A 41 28.44 -5.31 5.83
CA SER A 41 29.37 -5.82 6.86
C SER A 41 30.25 -6.99 6.42
N SER A 42 29.88 -7.74 5.38
CA SER A 42 30.64 -8.89 4.89
C SER A 42 31.98 -8.48 4.28
N LYS A 43 33.02 -9.27 4.60
CA LYS A 43 34.38 -9.15 4.02
C LYS A 43 34.64 -10.16 2.91
N ASP A 44 33.74 -11.12 2.71
CA ASP A 44 33.79 -12.10 1.63
C ASP A 44 32.98 -11.57 0.44
N GLU A 45 33.64 -11.40 -0.70
CA GLU A 45 33.05 -10.78 -1.89
C GLU A 45 32.07 -11.69 -2.62
N GLU A 46 32.27 -13.01 -2.58
CA GLU A 46 31.32 -13.97 -3.15
C GLU A 46 30.03 -13.99 -2.32
N LEU A 47 30.16 -14.03 -0.99
CA LEU A 47 29.01 -13.94 -0.10
C LEU A 47 28.28 -12.60 -0.25
N LYS A 48 29.01 -11.48 -0.38
CA LYS A 48 28.40 -10.16 -0.60
C LYS A 48 27.56 -10.12 -1.87
N ALA A 49 28.04 -10.72 -2.97
CA ALA A 49 27.30 -10.80 -4.22
C ALA A 49 26.01 -11.62 -4.07
N ILE A 50 26.06 -12.77 -3.39
CA ILE A 50 24.86 -13.60 -3.13
C ILE A 50 23.84 -12.83 -2.27
N MET A 51 24.29 -12.20 -1.19
CA MET A 51 23.39 -11.46 -0.29
C MET A 51 22.75 -10.25 -1.00
N ALA A 52 23.49 -9.57 -1.87
CA ALA A 52 22.97 -8.44 -2.66
C ALA A 52 21.93 -8.91 -3.70
N HIS A 53 22.21 -10.02 -4.39
CA HIS A 53 21.26 -10.64 -5.31
C HIS A 53 19.94 -10.98 -4.59
N ASN A 54 20.02 -11.72 -3.48
CA ASN A 54 18.84 -12.12 -2.73
C ASN A 54 18.07 -10.89 -2.22
N ARG A 55 18.76 -9.88 -1.66
CA ARG A 55 18.12 -8.63 -1.21
C ARG A 55 17.26 -8.00 -2.31
N ASP A 56 17.80 -7.92 -3.51
CA ASP A 56 17.13 -7.23 -4.62
C ASP A 56 15.95 -8.06 -5.17
N GLU A 57 16.01 -9.39 -5.10
CA GLU A 57 14.87 -10.28 -5.37
C GLU A 57 13.76 -10.14 -4.32
N GLU A 58 14.09 -10.02 -3.03
CA GLU A 58 13.04 -9.85 -2.00
C GLU A 58 12.27 -8.52 -2.19
N ILE A 59 12.89 -7.48 -2.76
CA ILE A 59 12.19 -6.24 -3.11
C ILE A 59 11.10 -6.51 -4.17
N GLU A 60 11.34 -7.41 -5.13
CA GLU A 60 10.31 -7.85 -6.08
C GLU A 60 9.15 -8.53 -5.33
N HIS A 61 9.45 -9.43 -4.39
CA HIS A 61 8.44 -10.12 -3.58
C HIS A 61 7.60 -9.14 -2.74
N VAL A 62 8.25 -8.11 -2.16
CA VAL A 62 7.57 -6.99 -1.48
C VAL A 62 6.59 -6.30 -2.42
N CYS A 63 7.05 -5.89 -3.61
CA CYS A 63 6.21 -5.17 -4.57
C CYS A 63 5.03 -6.01 -5.07
N MET A 64 5.24 -7.29 -5.36
CA MET A 64 4.17 -8.21 -5.79
C MET A 64 3.10 -8.38 -4.71
N THR A 65 3.51 -8.54 -3.46
CA THR A 65 2.59 -8.72 -2.32
C THR A 65 1.85 -7.42 -2.00
N LEU A 66 2.54 -6.28 -2.04
CA LEU A 66 1.95 -4.96 -1.87
C LEU A 66 0.88 -4.66 -2.93
N GLU A 67 1.12 -5.03 -4.18
CA GLU A 67 0.12 -4.88 -5.25
C GLU A 67 -1.13 -5.75 -5.00
N TRP A 68 -0.98 -6.95 -4.44
CA TRP A 68 -2.15 -7.74 -4.04
C TRP A 68 -2.93 -7.04 -2.92
N LEU A 69 -2.25 -6.47 -1.91
CA LEU A 69 -2.90 -5.70 -0.84
C LEU A 69 -3.64 -4.48 -1.39
N ARG A 70 -3.02 -3.72 -2.30
CA ARG A 70 -3.64 -2.58 -3.00
C ARG A 70 -4.96 -2.98 -3.68
N ARG A 71 -4.99 -4.13 -4.35
CA ARG A 71 -6.21 -4.63 -5.03
C ARG A 71 -7.30 -5.11 -4.09
N ASN A 72 -6.97 -5.47 -2.85
CA ASN A 72 -7.89 -6.15 -1.93
C ASN A 72 -8.33 -5.32 -0.71
N MET A 73 -7.65 -4.18 -0.47
CA MET A 73 -7.91 -3.26 0.63
C MET A 73 -7.98 -1.82 0.11
N PRO A 74 -9.17 -1.20 0.00
CA PRO A 74 -9.34 0.10 -0.66
C PRO A 74 -8.44 1.23 -0.13
N VAL A 75 -8.24 1.30 1.19
CA VAL A 75 -7.37 2.31 1.81
C VAL A 75 -5.91 2.15 1.38
N TRP A 76 -5.43 0.92 1.13
CA TRP A 76 -4.10 0.76 0.52
C TRP A 76 -4.04 1.36 -0.89
N ASP A 77 -5.10 1.27 -1.70
CA ASP A 77 -5.12 1.89 -3.03
C ASP A 77 -5.08 3.40 -2.97
N GLU A 78 -5.90 3.99 -2.09
CA GLU A 78 -5.95 5.43 -1.86
C GLU A 78 -4.58 5.98 -1.45
N GLU A 79 -4.01 5.47 -0.36
CA GLU A 79 -2.74 5.97 0.17
C GLU A 79 -1.58 5.73 -0.80
N LEU A 80 -1.50 4.55 -1.44
CA LEU A 80 -0.41 4.28 -2.39
C LEU A 80 -0.46 5.21 -3.60
N ARG A 81 -1.66 5.62 -4.07
CA ARG A 81 -1.80 6.59 -5.16
C ARG A 81 -1.41 8.00 -4.75
N THR A 82 -1.66 8.37 -3.50
CA THR A 82 -1.28 9.68 -2.95
C THR A 82 0.23 9.84 -2.91
N TYR A 83 0.97 8.83 -2.45
CA TYR A 83 2.40 9.00 -2.18
C TYR A 83 3.34 8.46 -3.26
N LEU A 84 3.02 7.33 -3.90
CA LEU A 84 3.99 6.70 -4.80
C LEU A 84 4.15 7.47 -6.12
N PHE A 85 5.38 7.48 -6.62
CA PHE A 85 5.76 8.12 -7.89
C PHE A 85 5.51 9.64 -7.92
N THR A 86 5.58 10.27 -6.76
CA THR A 86 5.55 11.73 -6.59
C THR A 86 6.94 12.29 -6.32
N ASP A 87 7.08 13.60 -6.51
CA ASP A 87 8.27 14.37 -6.15
C ASP A 87 7.91 15.39 -5.04
N GLY A 88 8.89 15.80 -4.24
CA GLY A 88 8.70 16.81 -3.18
C GLY A 88 8.63 16.23 -1.77
N PRO A 89 8.36 17.06 -0.75
CA PRO A 89 8.26 16.61 0.64
C PRO A 89 7.06 15.69 0.84
N ILE A 90 7.30 14.41 1.18
CA ILE A 90 6.24 13.38 1.33
C ILE A 90 5.13 13.82 2.28
N THR A 91 5.49 14.46 3.40
CA THR A 91 4.54 14.91 4.43
C THR A 91 3.63 16.07 4.00
N GLU A 92 3.93 16.71 2.87
CA GLU A 92 3.13 17.82 2.32
C GLU A 92 2.10 17.33 1.27
N LEU A 93 2.23 16.09 0.78
CA LEU A 93 1.37 15.51 -0.25
C LEU A 93 -0.07 15.27 0.21
N GLU A 94 -0.27 15.01 1.52
CA GLU A 94 -1.60 14.84 2.12
C GLU A 94 -2.47 16.10 1.96
N GLU A 95 -1.87 17.27 2.13
CA GLU A 95 -2.59 18.55 2.04
C GLU A 95 -3.06 18.82 0.60
N GLU A 96 -2.26 18.44 -0.39
CA GLU A 96 -2.58 18.57 -1.81
C GLU A 96 -3.67 17.59 -2.25
N ALA A 97 -3.59 16.33 -1.81
CA ALA A 97 -4.60 15.31 -2.11
C ALA A 97 -5.97 15.70 -1.52
N MET A 98 -6.01 16.11 -0.26
CA MET A 98 -7.24 16.55 0.43
C MET A 98 -7.83 17.85 -0.16
N ALA A 99 -7.03 18.69 -0.81
CA ALA A 99 -7.50 19.88 -1.52
C ALA A 99 -8.12 19.56 -2.90
N GLY A 100 -7.72 18.44 -3.52
CA GLY A 100 -8.28 17.93 -4.77
C GLY A 100 -9.71 17.41 -4.63
N ASP A 101 -9.95 16.56 -3.63
CA ASP A 101 -11.27 15.94 -3.40
C ASP A 101 -12.38 16.96 -3.10
N LYS A 102 -12.06 18.04 -2.38
CA LYS A 102 -13.01 19.14 -2.13
C LYS A 102 -13.49 19.82 -3.40
N LYS A 103 -12.66 19.89 -4.45
CA LYS A 103 -13.06 20.49 -5.74
C LYS A 103 -13.96 19.58 -6.56
N GLU A 104 -13.80 18.26 -6.45
CA GLU A 104 -14.65 17.28 -7.13
C GLU A 104 -16.04 17.17 -6.48
N GLU A 105 -16.13 17.23 -5.15
CA GLU A 105 -17.42 17.29 -4.43
C GLU A 105 -18.21 18.59 -4.76
N GLU A 106 -17.53 19.74 -4.84
CA GLU A 106 -18.17 21.01 -5.22
C GLU A 106 -18.64 21.03 -6.68
N ALA A 107 -17.95 20.32 -7.59
CA ALA A 107 -18.35 20.20 -8.99
C ALA A 107 -19.56 19.26 -9.16
N SER A 108 -19.62 18.17 -8.40
CA SER A 108 -20.74 17.21 -8.38
C SER A 108 -22.03 17.84 -7.86
N SER A 109 -21.97 18.67 -6.80
CA SER A 109 -23.16 19.32 -6.21
C SER A 109 -23.81 20.40 -7.10
N LYS A 110 -23.11 20.93 -8.11
CA LYS A 110 -23.65 21.94 -9.04
C LYS A 110 -24.36 21.34 -10.27
N GLY A 111 -24.35 20.01 -10.44
CA GLY A 111 -24.92 19.32 -11.59
C GLY A 111 -26.42 19.04 -11.55
N ASP A 112 -27.07 19.14 -10.39
CA ASP A 112 -28.43 18.58 -10.17
C ASP A 112 -29.55 19.62 -9.97
N ILE A 113 -29.40 20.83 -10.53
CA ILE A 113 -30.51 21.81 -10.63
C ILE A 113 -31.00 21.85 -12.08
N SER A 114 -31.72 20.80 -12.49
CA SER A 114 -32.51 20.78 -13.72
C SER A 114 -34.00 20.62 -13.40
N LEU A 115 -34.64 21.76 -13.14
CA LEU A 115 -36.00 22.15 -13.54
C LEU A 115 -37.03 21.03 -13.79
N ASP A 116 -37.95 20.84 -12.84
CA ASP A 116 -39.31 20.41 -13.17
C ASP A 116 -40.34 21.24 -12.38
N LEU A 117 -40.79 22.33 -13.01
CA LEU A 117 -41.95 23.11 -12.60
C LEU A 117 -42.78 23.35 -13.85
N GLY A 118 -43.61 22.37 -14.19
CA GLY A 118 -44.51 22.49 -15.31
C GLY A 118 -45.53 21.37 -15.36
N ASP A 119 -46.52 21.40 -14.46
CA ASP A 119 -47.87 20.99 -14.83
C ASP A 119 -48.90 21.69 -13.92
N LEU A 120 -49.31 22.87 -14.39
CA LEU A 120 -50.53 23.54 -13.99
C LEU A 120 -51.53 23.36 -15.15
N LYS A 121 -52.44 22.39 -15.02
CA LYS A 121 -53.81 22.44 -15.57
C LYS A 121 -54.68 21.32 -15.04
#